data_AF-A0AAW5ZN78-F1
#
_entry.id   AF-A0AAW5ZN78-F1
#
_cell.length_a   1.000
_cell.length_b   1.000
_cell.length_c   1.000
_cell.angle_alpha   90.00
_cell.angle_beta   90.00
_cell.angle_gamma   90.00
#
_symmetry.space_group_name_H-M   'P 1'
#
loop_
_entity.id
_entity.type
_entity.pdbx_description
1 polymer ?
#
loop_
_entity_poly.entity_id
_entity_poly.type
_entity_poly.pdbx_seq_one_letter_code
_entity_poly.pdbx_strand_id
1 'polypeptide(L)'
;MKPALAWLVADAGTDKRVSAAMRRCLNQLTQYHSVTSRRYSISSLISRELDDEIYRVIRAYCVEQRVAVLTGFRLSRVWQRPPEGCLPSASKPNKVAAANRCAGQWCDLLKRTIREANGRAGMQSSTRTVRFCKTLDSIRQFIEVLQGLKPAHTHDEEGKRVSLRAKGNHAPHCELCWRPTMFSTLGDHRHAEDALIGVSRRFCTEHSPQKSASIYRRDLAFKERFEQEINVLREGWSRIRDTIGPVVKLRDASKSTGYEVHLVPVTPDPQDIRRAAYALVHGKLQGTGSQCWILKQEGRSSRQIAEELKIPDRTVRSALAMFEVKLAQADRIRLGTNFRDLHRL
;
A
#
# COMPACT_ATOMS: atom_id res chain seq x y z
N MET A 1 -3.46 2.53 5.36
CA MET A 1 -2.50 3.67 5.33
C MET A 1 -2.97 4.84 4.45
N LYS A 2 -3.64 4.62 3.31
CA LYS A 2 -4.05 5.69 2.38
C LYS A 2 -5.20 6.62 2.83
N PRO A 3 -6.26 6.18 3.55
CA PRO A 3 -7.36 7.09 3.90
C PRO A 3 -6.96 8.15 4.95
N ALA A 4 -6.07 7.81 5.88
CA ALA A 4 -5.59 8.73 6.91
C ALA A 4 -4.63 9.82 6.41
N LEU A 5 -4.22 9.80 5.13
CA LEU A 5 -3.30 10.79 4.56
C LEU A 5 -3.99 11.75 3.58
N ALA A 6 -5.26 11.48 3.24
CA ALA A 6 -6.02 12.28 2.27
C ALA A 6 -6.41 13.67 2.81
N TRP A 7 -6.69 13.79 4.12
CA TRP A 7 -7.06 15.06 4.76
C TRP A 7 -5.88 16.05 4.81
N LEU A 8 -4.65 15.55 4.91
CA LEU A 8 -3.42 16.34 5.06
C LEU A 8 -3.09 17.18 3.81
N VAL A 9 -3.59 16.77 2.63
CA VAL A 9 -3.23 17.38 1.34
C VAL A 9 -4.31 18.34 0.81
N ALA A 10 -5.41 18.50 1.55
CA ALA A 10 -6.59 19.24 1.12
C ALA A 10 -6.86 20.53 1.91
N ASP A 11 -5.86 21.13 2.56
CA ASP A 11 -6.06 22.46 3.17
C ASP A 11 -6.32 23.50 2.07
N ALA A 12 -7.47 24.18 2.15
CA ALA A 12 -7.99 25.10 1.14
C ALA A 12 -7.06 26.30 0.86
N GLY A 13 -6.06 26.53 1.71
CA GLY A 13 -5.05 27.59 1.57
C GLY A 13 -3.72 27.18 0.91
N THR A 14 -3.46 25.89 0.69
CA THR A 14 -2.19 25.40 0.15
C THR A 14 -2.09 25.62 -1.37
N ASP A 15 -0.88 25.87 -1.88
CA ASP A 15 -0.66 25.99 -3.33
C ASP A 15 -1.16 24.73 -4.06
N LYS A 16 -2.02 24.93 -5.06
CA LYS A 16 -2.72 23.84 -5.76
C LYS A 16 -1.76 22.86 -6.43
N ARG A 17 -0.64 23.33 -6.97
CA ARG A 17 0.35 22.47 -7.64
C ARG A 17 1.12 21.64 -6.63
N VAL A 18 1.52 22.25 -5.50
CA VAL A 18 2.15 21.52 -4.39
C VAL A 18 1.20 20.46 -3.82
N SER A 19 -0.07 20.80 -3.58
CA SER A 19 -1.07 19.83 -3.13
C SER A 19 -1.29 18.70 -4.14
N ALA A 20 -1.34 18.99 -5.44
CA ALA A 20 -1.44 17.95 -6.48
C ALA A 20 -0.20 17.04 -6.50
N ALA A 21 1.00 17.63 -6.38
CA ALA A 21 2.26 16.89 -6.30
C ALA A 21 2.35 16.00 -5.07
N MET A 22 1.93 16.49 -3.89
CA MET A 22 1.86 15.70 -2.66
C MET A 22 0.93 14.49 -2.84
N ARG A 23 -0.25 14.69 -3.45
CA ARG A 23 -1.17 13.58 -3.77
C ARG A 23 -0.54 12.54 -4.68
N ARG A 24 0.12 12.96 -5.77
CA ARG A 24 0.83 12.03 -6.67
C ARG A 24 1.92 11.25 -5.93
N CYS A 25 2.71 11.93 -5.10
CA CYS A 25 3.73 11.30 -4.28
C CYS A 25 3.12 10.25 -3.34
N LEU A 26 2.06 10.59 -2.59
CA LEU A 26 1.39 9.66 -1.68
C LEU A 26 0.80 8.44 -2.39
N ASN A 27 0.24 8.62 -3.58
CA ASN A 27 -0.35 7.52 -4.35
C ASN A 27 0.70 6.50 -4.80
N GLN A 28 1.94 6.94 -5.02
CA GLN A 28 3.07 6.10 -5.39
C GLN A 28 3.77 5.44 -4.19
N LEU A 29 3.52 5.92 -2.96
CA LEU A 29 4.07 5.30 -1.76
C LEU A 29 3.48 3.91 -1.56
N THR A 30 4.38 2.96 -1.34
CA THR A 30 4.06 1.59 -0.96
C THR A 30 4.58 1.30 0.44
N GLN A 31 4.18 0.17 1.03
CA GLN A 31 4.69 -0.29 2.32
C GLN A 31 6.21 -0.52 2.35
N TYR A 32 6.90 -0.52 1.20
CA TYR A 32 8.35 -0.74 1.11
C TYR A 32 9.15 0.56 1.14
N HIS A 33 8.49 1.70 0.94
CA HIS A 33 9.16 3.00 0.95
C HIS A 33 9.57 3.38 2.38
N SER A 34 10.79 3.91 2.52
CA SER A 34 11.24 4.52 3.76
C SER A 34 12.27 5.61 3.47
N VAL A 35 12.51 6.46 4.47
CA VAL A 35 13.46 7.58 4.40
C VAL A 35 14.92 7.13 4.34
N THR A 36 15.20 5.87 4.69
CA THR A 36 16.55 5.27 4.69
C THR A 36 16.73 4.16 3.66
N SER A 37 15.68 3.81 2.89
CA SER A 37 15.74 2.73 1.91
C SER A 37 16.55 3.15 0.68
N ARG A 38 17.49 2.29 0.26
CA ARG A 38 18.24 2.49 -1.00
C ARG A 38 17.40 2.18 -2.23
N ARG A 39 16.57 1.13 -2.18
CA ARG A 39 15.78 0.63 -3.33
C ARG A 39 14.43 1.34 -3.47
N TYR A 40 13.80 1.69 -2.36
CA TYR A 40 12.48 2.33 -2.30
C TYR A 40 12.60 3.66 -1.55
N SER A 41 13.44 4.55 -2.08
CA SER A 41 13.80 5.83 -1.46
C SER A 41 12.65 6.83 -1.55
N ILE A 42 12.14 7.26 -0.38
CA ILE A 42 11.17 8.37 -0.31
C ILE A 42 11.77 9.66 -0.89
N SER A 43 13.05 9.93 -0.62
CA SER A 43 13.74 11.11 -1.14
C SER A 43 13.74 11.17 -2.68
N SER A 44 13.94 10.03 -3.35
CA SER A 44 13.95 9.98 -4.82
C SER A 44 12.57 10.27 -5.41
N LEU A 45 11.52 9.75 -4.77
CA LEU A 45 10.14 10.02 -5.17
C LEU A 45 9.77 11.50 -4.98
N ILE A 46 10.16 12.09 -3.84
CA ILE A 46 9.95 13.51 -3.56
C ILE A 46 10.71 14.39 -4.56
N SER A 47 11.97 14.05 -4.85
CA SER A 47 12.77 14.83 -5.80
C SER A 47 12.12 14.91 -7.16
N ARG A 48 11.49 13.82 -7.63
CA ARG A 48 10.78 13.77 -8.91
C ARG A 48 9.47 14.57 -8.90
N GLU A 49 8.71 14.52 -7.81
CA GLU A 49 7.33 15.03 -7.80
C GLU A 49 7.16 16.42 -7.18
N LEU A 50 8.00 16.79 -6.20
CA LEU A 50 7.71 17.86 -5.23
C LEU A 50 8.73 18.99 -5.17
N ASP A 51 10.03 18.69 -5.30
CA ASP A 51 11.10 19.67 -5.03
C ASP A 51 10.96 20.95 -5.87
N ASP A 52 10.59 20.83 -7.15
CA ASP A 52 10.46 21.97 -8.06
C ASP A 52 9.24 22.83 -7.74
N GLU A 53 8.10 22.21 -7.41
CA GLU A 53 6.88 22.94 -7.05
C GLU A 53 7.03 23.68 -5.73
N ILE A 54 7.71 23.07 -4.75
CA ILE A 54 8.03 23.70 -3.47
C ILE A 54 8.98 24.87 -3.68
N TYR A 55 10.05 24.67 -4.46
CA TYR A 55 11.02 25.71 -4.76
C TYR A 55 10.38 26.91 -5.46
N ARG A 56 9.43 26.68 -6.37
CA ARG A 56 8.66 27.74 -7.02
C ARG A 56 7.91 28.61 -6.01
N VAL A 57 7.23 28.00 -5.03
CA VAL A 57 6.48 28.74 -3.99
C VAL A 57 7.41 29.55 -3.11
N ILE A 58 8.53 28.96 -2.67
CA ILE A 58 9.53 29.66 -1.84
C ILE A 58 10.13 30.84 -2.61
N ARG A 59 10.55 30.63 -3.86
CA ARG A 59 11.15 31.68 -4.69
C ARG A 59 10.18 32.85 -4.92
N ALA A 60 8.91 32.57 -5.18
CA ALA A 60 7.90 33.59 -5.38
C ALA A 60 7.73 34.48 -4.13
N TYR A 61 7.70 33.88 -2.94
CA TYR A 61 7.65 34.61 -1.67
C TYR A 61 8.91 35.45 -1.42
N CYS A 62 10.10 34.88 -1.63
CA CYS A 62 11.38 35.59 -1.46
C CYS A 62 11.47 36.84 -2.33
N VAL A 63 11.04 36.76 -3.59
CA VAL A 63 11.02 37.89 -4.52
C VAL A 63 10.04 38.98 -4.07
N GLU A 64 8.82 38.59 -3.67
CA GLU A 64 7.79 39.54 -3.22
C GLU A 64 8.20 40.28 -1.96
N GLN A 65 8.72 39.55 -0.97
CA GLN A 65 9.06 40.11 0.34
C GLN A 65 10.48 40.66 0.39
N ARG A 66 11.28 40.51 -0.68
CA ARG A 66 12.70 40.89 -0.76
C ARG A 66 13.52 40.30 0.40
N VAL A 67 13.27 39.03 0.72
CA VAL A 67 13.96 38.28 1.77
C VAL A 67 14.58 37.01 1.20
N ALA A 68 15.64 36.53 1.83
CA ALA A 68 16.13 35.18 1.65
C ALA A 68 15.68 34.33 2.84
N VAL A 69 14.85 33.32 2.57
CA VAL A 69 14.44 32.32 3.56
C VAL A 69 14.68 30.92 3.00
N LEU A 70 14.93 29.96 3.89
CA LEU A 70 15.07 28.54 3.53
C LEU A 70 16.12 28.30 2.43
N THR A 71 17.24 29.03 2.47
CA THR A 71 18.34 28.85 1.51
C THR A 71 18.79 27.39 1.48
N GLY A 72 18.91 26.83 0.26
CA GLY A 72 19.30 25.43 0.07
C GLY A 72 18.22 24.38 0.41
N PHE A 73 17.02 24.79 0.82
CA PHE A 73 15.95 23.85 1.16
C PHE A 73 15.51 23.01 -0.05
N ARG A 74 15.56 21.69 0.13
CA ARG A 74 14.99 20.69 -0.78
C ARG A 74 14.32 19.64 0.07
N LEU A 75 13.03 19.37 -0.17
CA LEU A 75 12.27 18.43 0.62
C LEU A 75 12.88 17.02 0.53
N SER A 76 13.41 16.64 -0.63
CA SER A 76 14.10 15.36 -0.83
C SER A 76 15.33 15.17 0.07
N ARG A 77 15.96 16.25 0.52
CA ARG A 77 17.20 16.23 1.31
C ARG A 77 16.97 16.35 2.82
N VAL A 78 15.73 16.57 3.25
CA VAL A 78 15.36 16.82 4.65
C VAL A 78 15.86 15.74 5.61
N TRP A 79 15.86 14.48 5.18
CA TRP A 79 16.34 13.34 5.99
C TRP A 79 17.84 13.06 5.86
N GLN A 80 18.56 13.78 4.99
CA GLN A 80 19.96 13.51 4.65
C GLN A 80 20.90 14.56 5.22
N ARG A 81 20.47 15.82 5.23
CA ARG A 81 21.29 16.95 5.67
C ARG A 81 20.47 17.87 6.56
N PRO A 82 21.02 18.34 7.69
CA PRO A 82 20.37 19.35 8.51
C PRO A 82 20.38 20.71 7.79
N PRO A 83 19.60 21.69 8.29
CA PRO A 83 19.75 23.08 7.87
C PRO A 83 21.17 23.59 8.11
N GLU A 84 21.62 24.56 7.29
CA GLU A 84 22.90 25.22 7.49
C GLU A 84 23.00 25.85 8.89
N GLY A 85 24.18 25.74 9.53
CA GLY A 85 24.43 26.26 10.87
C GLY A 85 24.00 25.34 12.02
N CYS A 86 23.38 24.18 11.76
CA CYS A 86 23.10 23.18 12.80
C CYS A 86 24.33 22.31 13.10
N LEU A 87 24.70 22.19 14.38
CA LEU A 87 25.83 21.38 14.82
C LEU A 87 25.54 19.87 14.68
N PRO A 88 26.53 19.06 14.25
CA PRO A 88 26.41 17.60 14.29
C PRO A 88 26.35 17.10 15.75
N SER A 89 25.55 16.04 15.97
CA SER A 89 25.44 15.37 17.27
C SER A 89 26.77 14.71 17.66
N ALA A 90 27.15 14.79 18.94
CA ALA A 90 28.35 14.13 19.48
C ALA A 90 28.20 12.59 19.54
N SER A 91 26.98 12.07 19.66
CA SER A 91 26.71 10.63 19.58
C SER A 91 26.61 10.15 18.12
N LYS A 92 26.86 8.85 17.88
CA LYS A 92 26.63 8.17 16.59
C LYS A 92 25.24 7.53 16.56
N PRO A 93 24.14 8.29 16.33
CA PRO A 93 22.82 7.69 16.22
C PRO A 93 22.77 6.71 15.04
N ASN A 94 21.96 5.68 15.15
CA ASN A 94 21.63 4.84 14.00
C ASN A 94 21.03 5.69 12.85
N LYS A 95 21.09 5.16 11.62
CA LYS A 95 20.72 5.91 10.40
C LYS A 95 19.31 6.50 10.43
N VAL A 96 18.35 5.81 11.08
CA VAL A 96 16.96 6.28 11.17
C VAL A 96 16.84 7.41 12.19
N ALA A 97 17.50 7.31 13.34
CA ALA A 97 17.56 8.37 14.33
C ALA A 97 18.26 9.63 13.79
N ALA A 98 19.34 9.46 13.02
CA ALA A 98 20.00 10.57 12.32
C ALA A 98 19.06 11.26 11.32
N ALA A 99 18.36 10.48 10.50
CA ALA A 99 17.40 10.99 9.52
C ALA A 99 16.23 11.74 10.17
N ASN A 100 15.68 11.18 11.26
CA ASN A 100 14.58 11.80 11.99
C ASN A 100 15.02 13.11 12.66
N ARG A 101 16.25 13.18 13.18
CA ARG A 101 16.82 14.40 13.74
C ARG A 101 16.95 15.51 12.70
N CYS A 102 17.51 15.19 11.53
CA CYS A 102 17.63 16.16 10.43
C CYS A 102 16.25 16.71 10.03
N ALA A 103 15.27 15.81 9.89
CA ALA A 103 13.91 16.19 9.57
C ALA A 103 13.25 17.06 10.66
N GLY A 104 13.48 16.76 11.94
CA GLY A 104 13.05 17.61 13.06
C GLY A 104 13.60 19.02 12.98
N GLN A 105 14.91 19.17 12.72
CA GLN A 105 15.55 20.49 12.57
C GLN A 105 14.98 21.30 11.41
N TRP A 106 14.67 20.66 10.29
CA TRP A 106 13.96 21.31 9.18
C TRP A 106 12.54 21.71 9.56
N CYS A 107 11.78 20.86 10.24
CA CYS A 107 10.44 21.21 10.72
C CYS A 107 10.46 22.43 11.65
N ASP A 108 11.46 22.56 12.52
CA ASP A 108 11.62 23.73 13.40
C ASP A 108 11.96 25.00 12.62
N LEU A 109 12.82 24.91 11.60
CA LEU A 109 13.12 26.02 10.72
C LEU A 109 11.89 26.46 9.91
N LEU A 110 11.09 25.52 9.40
CA LEU A 110 9.83 25.82 8.73
C LEU A 110 8.85 26.54 9.68
N LYS A 111 8.70 26.07 10.93
CA LYS A 111 7.87 26.73 11.94
C LYS A 111 8.33 28.15 12.25
N ARG A 112 9.64 28.40 12.36
CA ARG A 112 10.19 29.75 12.54
C ARG A 112 9.88 30.64 11.35
N THR A 113 10.11 30.14 10.13
CA THR A 113 9.85 30.87 8.88
C THR A 113 8.38 31.27 8.76
N ILE A 114 7.44 30.38 9.11
CA ILE A 114 5.99 30.68 9.12
C ILE A 114 5.68 31.80 10.13
N ARG A 115 6.23 31.73 11.34
CA ARG A 115 6.02 32.75 12.38
C ARG A 115 6.56 34.12 11.94
N GLU A 116 7.74 34.17 11.36
CA GLU A 116 8.33 35.41 10.83
C GLU A 116 7.53 35.98 9.67
N ALA A 117 7.08 35.13 8.74
CA ALA A 117 6.23 35.54 7.63
C ALA A 117 4.90 36.14 8.11
N ASN A 118 4.26 35.50 9.09
CA ASN A 118 3.03 36.03 9.69
C ASN A 118 3.28 37.34 10.47
N GLY A 119 4.42 37.47 11.16
CA GLY A 119 4.80 38.70 11.86
C GLY A 119 5.02 39.89 10.91
N ARG A 120 5.64 39.65 9.75
CA ARG A 120 5.84 40.67 8.70
C ARG A 120 4.55 41.08 8.00
N ALA A 121 3.57 40.18 7.94
CA ALA A 121 2.32 40.40 7.22
C ALA A 121 1.41 41.49 7.86
N GLY A 122 1.57 41.79 9.15
CA GLY A 122 0.79 42.82 9.85
C GLY A 122 -0.74 42.67 9.68
N MET A 123 -1.49 43.79 9.70
CA MET A 123 -2.96 43.80 9.47
C MET A 123 -3.37 43.61 8.00
N GLN A 124 -2.44 43.62 7.04
CA GLN A 124 -2.72 43.50 5.61
C GLN A 124 -1.95 42.34 4.98
N SER A 125 -2.26 41.11 5.43
CA SER A 125 -1.63 39.91 4.90
C SER A 125 -2.00 39.69 3.44
N SER A 126 -0.99 39.69 2.55
CA SER A 126 -1.21 39.38 1.13
C SER A 126 -1.69 37.94 0.98
N THR A 127 -2.58 37.69 0.01
CA THR A 127 -3.05 36.32 -0.30
C THR A 127 -1.89 35.36 -0.60
N ARG A 128 -0.76 35.89 -1.09
CA ARG A 128 0.44 35.11 -1.36
C ARG A 128 1.21 34.74 -0.10
N THR A 129 1.33 35.64 0.88
CA THR A 129 1.91 35.32 2.19
C THR A 129 1.09 34.27 2.93
N VAL A 130 -0.25 34.39 2.93
CA VAL A 130 -1.13 33.36 3.51
C VAL A 130 -0.91 32.01 2.83
N ARG A 131 -0.90 31.97 1.49
CA ARG A 131 -0.66 30.74 0.71
C ARG A 131 0.71 30.13 0.99
N PHE A 132 1.75 30.97 1.09
CA PHE A 132 3.10 30.54 1.43
C PHE A 132 3.13 29.86 2.81
N CYS A 133 2.61 30.52 3.85
CA CYS A 133 2.55 29.97 5.21
C CYS A 133 1.78 28.64 5.26
N LYS A 134 0.61 28.58 4.62
CA LYS A 134 -0.20 27.36 4.52
C LYS A 134 0.53 26.23 3.80
N THR A 135 1.24 26.54 2.72
CA THR A 135 2.04 25.56 1.97
C THR A 135 3.18 25.01 2.82
N LEU A 136 3.90 25.86 3.57
CA LEU A 136 4.97 25.40 4.47
C LEU A 136 4.42 24.53 5.61
N ASP A 137 3.26 24.85 6.16
CA ASP A 137 2.65 24.01 7.20
C ASP A 137 2.21 22.65 6.63
N SER A 138 1.63 22.60 5.43
CA SER A 138 1.37 21.32 4.74
C SER A 138 2.65 20.51 4.49
N ILE A 139 3.76 21.16 4.10
CA ILE A 139 5.05 20.48 3.94
C ILE A 139 5.55 19.91 5.28
N ARG A 140 5.41 20.66 6.37
CA ARG A 140 5.79 20.20 7.71
C ARG A 140 4.99 18.95 8.12
N GLN A 141 3.67 19.00 7.99
CA GLN A 141 2.80 17.85 8.26
C GLN A 141 3.17 16.65 7.36
N PHE A 142 3.51 16.92 6.10
CA PHE A 142 3.93 15.89 5.15
C PHE A 142 5.23 15.21 5.59
N ILE A 143 6.22 15.96 6.10
CA ILE A 143 7.45 15.41 6.68
C ILE A 143 7.12 14.50 7.86
N GLU A 144 6.26 14.94 8.78
CA GLU A 144 5.84 14.18 9.97
C GLU A 144 5.18 12.84 9.58
N VAL A 145 4.30 12.85 8.57
CA VAL A 145 3.71 11.65 7.99
C VAL A 145 4.77 10.68 7.48
N LEU A 146 5.74 11.18 6.72
CA LEU A 146 6.77 10.34 6.10
C LEU A 146 7.77 9.80 7.13
N GLN A 147 8.04 10.53 8.22
CA GLN A 147 8.83 10.03 9.35
C GLN A 147 8.18 8.82 10.03
N GLY A 148 6.85 8.70 9.96
CA GLY A 148 6.12 7.51 10.42
C GLY A 148 6.43 6.24 9.60
N LEU A 149 6.96 6.38 8.39
CA LEU A 149 7.25 5.25 7.49
C LEU A 149 8.59 4.58 7.85
N LYS A 150 8.52 3.70 8.84
CA LYS A 150 9.69 2.96 9.33
C LYS A 150 10.15 1.90 8.32
N PRO A 151 11.47 1.81 8.05
CA PRO A 151 12.00 0.68 7.29
C PRO A 151 11.69 -0.63 8.03
N ALA A 152 11.57 -1.73 7.28
CA ALA A 152 11.36 -3.05 7.88
C ALA A 152 12.51 -3.43 8.83
N HIS A 153 13.74 -3.04 8.49
CA HIS A 153 14.93 -3.29 9.28
C HIS A 153 15.86 -2.08 9.29
N THR A 154 16.60 -1.89 10.38
CA THR A 154 17.76 -0.99 10.47
C THR A 154 18.93 -1.76 11.10
N HIS A 155 20.09 -1.13 11.20
CA HIS A 155 21.17 -1.57 12.09
C HIS A 155 21.13 -0.75 13.38
N ASP A 156 21.40 -1.39 14.52
CA ASP A 156 21.67 -0.73 15.80
C ASP A 156 23.09 -0.13 15.82
N GLU A 157 23.53 0.37 16.98
CA GLU A 157 24.82 1.06 17.14
C GLU A 157 26.00 0.08 17.01
N GLU A 158 25.77 -1.19 17.33
CA GLU A 158 26.71 -2.30 17.19
C GLU A 158 26.71 -2.90 15.77
N GLY A 159 25.90 -2.37 14.86
CA GLY A 159 25.81 -2.83 13.47
C GLY A 159 24.96 -4.10 13.28
N LYS A 160 24.26 -4.57 14.31
CA LYS A 160 23.35 -5.70 14.25
C LYS A 160 22.00 -5.29 13.65
N ARG A 161 21.44 -6.15 12.81
CA ARG A 161 20.16 -5.90 12.11
C ARG A 161 19.00 -6.02 13.09
N VAL A 162 18.27 -4.93 13.31
CA VAL A 162 17.09 -4.86 14.18
C VAL A 162 15.83 -4.47 13.39
N SER A 163 14.67 -5.01 13.79
CA SER A 163 13.36 -4.66 13.19
C SER A 163 12.79 -3.44 13.88
N LEU A 164 12.51 -2.36 13.14
CA LEU A 164 11.86 -1.15 13.67
C LEU A 164 10.33 -1.18 13.56
N ARG A 165 9.80 -2.09 12.75
CA ARG A 165 8.38 -2.41 12.80
C ARG A 165 8.18 -3.22 14.07
N ALA A 166 7.20 -2.82 14.88
CA ALA A 166 6.66 -3.69 15.91
C ALA A 166 6.50 -5.07 15.25
N LYS A 167 7.07 -6.12 15.87
CA LYS A 167 6.76 -7.49 15.45
C LYS A 167 5.24 -7.56 15.56
N GLY A 168 4.55 -7.46 14.42
CA GLY A 168 3.10 -7.42 14.42
C GLY A 168 2.61 -8.59 15.26
N ASN A 169 1.61 -8.34 16.11
CA ASN A 169 0.86 -9.41 16.77
C ASN A 169 0.66 -10.51 15.74
N HIS A 170 1.07 -11.73 16.11
CA HIS A 170 1.15 -12.85 15.19
C HIS A 170 -0.13 -12.91 14.36
N ALA A 171 0.02 -12.86 13.04
CA ALA A 171 -1.14 -12.81 12.18
C ALA A 171 -1.95 -14.08 12.45
N PRO A 172 -3.26 -13.98 12.73
CA PRO A 172 -4.07 -15.16 13.00
C PRO A 172 -4.09 -16.10 11.79
N HIS A 173 -3.87 -15.56 10.58
CA HIS A 173 -3.90 -16.29 9.32
C HIS A 173 -2.56 -16.25 8.56
N CYS A 174 -2.28 -17.31 7.82
CA CYS A 174 -1.12 -17.46 6.95
C CYS A 174 -1.07 -16.35 5.90
N GLU A 175 0.09 -15.73 5.67
CA GLU A 175 0.24 -14.66 4.67
C GLU A 175 -0.08 -15.11 3.22
N LEU A 176 -0.06 -16.41 2.94
CA LEU A 176 -0.25 -16.96 1.59
C LEU A 176 -1.63 -17.62 1.39
N CYS A 177 -2.44 -17.79 2.44
CA CYS A 177 -3.78 -18.38 2.30
C CYS A 177 -4.76 -17.96 3.41
N TRP A 178 -5.92 -18.63 3.46
CA TRP A 178 -6.96 -18.41 4.46
C TRP A 178 -6.77 -19.22 5.75
N ARG A 179 -5.82 -20.18 5.77
CA ARG A 179 -5.63 -21.04 6.94
C ARG A 179 -4.97 -20.29 8.10
N PRO A 180 -5.25 -20.67 9.34
CA PRO A 180 -4.56 -20.10 10.50
C PRO A 180 -3.04 -20.34 10.42
N THR A 181 -2.26 -19.46 11.03
CA THR A 181 -0.81 -19.70 11.17
C THR A 181 -0.56 -20.88 12.11
N MET A 182 0.58 -21.55 11.98
CA MET A 182 0.97 -22.62 12.91
C MET A 182 0.97 -22.11 14.36
N PHE A 183 1.33 -20.84 14.55
CA PHE A 183 1.28 -20.19 15.84
C PHE A 183 -0.17 -19.99 16.34
N SER A 184 -1.08 -19.51 15.49
CA SER A 184 -2.48 -19.32 15.87
C SER A 184 -3.21 -20.62 16.22
N THR A 185 -2.77 -21.76 15.69
CA THR A 185 -3.35 -23.07 16.00
C THR A 185 -2.86 -23.67 17.33
N LEU A 186 -1.81 -23.11 17.95
CA LEU A 186 -1.22 -23.64 19.19
C LEU A 186 -1.95 -23.21 20.47
N GLY A 187 -3.01 -22.41 20.40
CA GLY A 187 -3.76 -21.99 21.60
C GLY A 187 -2.96 -21.14 22.59
N ASP A 188 -3.52 -20.93 23.78
CA ASP A 188 -3.00 -20.05 24.85
C ASP A 188 -1.90 -20.74 25.69
N HIS A 189 -1.01 -21.50 25.05
CA HIS A 189 0.10 -22.19 25.74
C HIS A 189 1.24 -21.20 26.03
N ARG A 190 1.05 -20.38 27.06
CA ARG A 190 2.03 -19.42 27.61
C ARG A 190 3.29 -20.07 28.21
N HIS A 191 3.46 -21.39 28.10
CA HIS A 191 4.54 -22.16 28.73
C HIS A 191 5.37 -23.00 27.75
N ALA A 192 5.29 -22.72 26.45
CA ALA A 192 5.96 -23.53 25.42
C ALA A 192 7.21 -22.84 24.84
N GLU A 193 8.08 -22.29 25.69
CA GLU A 193 9.33 -21.66 25.21
C GLU A 193 10.22 -22.65 24.41
N ASP A 194 10.14 -23.94 24.72
CA ASP A 194 10.87 -25.00 24.02
C ASP A 194 10.16 -25.52 22.74
N ALA A 195 8.84 -25.36 22.60
CA ALA A 195 8.11 -25.80 21.39
C ALA A 195 8.11 -24.76 20.25
N LEU A 196 8.65 -23.56 20.49
CA LEU A 196 8.68 -22.46 19.53
C LEU A 196 9.77 -22.59 18.46
N ILE A 197 10.71 -23.52 18.62
CA ILE A 197 11.79 -23.78 17.66
C ILE A 197 11.22 -24.58 16.49
N GLY A 198 10.65 -23.88 15.50
CA GLY A 198 10.11 -24.48 14.26
C GLY A 198 8.66 -24.12 13.93
N VAL A 199 7.98 -23.39 14.81
CA VAL A 199 6.61 -22.95 14.57
C VAL A 199 6.61 -21.62 13.82
N SER A 200 6.04 -21.62 12.61
CA SER A 200 5.90 -20.39 11.85
C SER A 200 4.81 -19.48 12.42
N ARG A 201 5.21 -18.27 12.79
CA ARG A 201 4.31 -17.17 13.20
C ARG A 201 3.63 -16.45 12.03
N ARG A 202 4.00 -16.81 10.78
CA ARG A 202 3.55 -16.14 9.54
C ARG A 202 2.83 -17.08 8.57
N PHE A 203 3.11 -18.38 8.66
CA PHE A 203 2.64 -19.35 7.70
C PHE A 203 1.91 -20.50 8.38
N CYS A 204 0.97 -21.12 7.67
CA CYS A 204 0.34 -22.36 8.08
C CYS A 204 1.31 -23.55 7.85
N THR A 205 0.88 -24.74 8.27
CA THR A 205 1.66 -25.98 8.10
C THR A 205 1.99 -26.30 6.64
N GLU A 206 1.12 -25.96 5.70
CA GLU A 206 1.33 -26.19 4.26
C GLU A 206 2.28 -25.18 3.61
N HIS A 207 2.31 -23.94 4.13
CA HIS A 207 3.16 -22.86 3.65
C HIS A 207 4.43 -22.65 4.50
N SER A 208 4.79 -23.63 5.34
CA SER A 208 5.99 -23.53 6.17
C SER A 208 7.27 -23.63 5.32
N PRO A 209 8.13 -22.59 5.26
CA PRO A 209 9.36 -22.62 4.48
C PRO A 209 10.36 -23.69 4.94
N GLN A 210 10.20 -24.20 6.15
CA GLN A 210 11.06 -25.22 6.75
C GLN A 210 10.70 -26.64 6.28
N LYS A 211 9.52 -26.85 5.70
CA LYS A 211 9.11 -28.15 5.15
C LYS A 211 9.48 -28.23 3.68
N SER A 212 10.23 -29.26 3.29
CA SER A 212 10.62 -29.52 1.90
C SER A 212 9.41 -29.71 0.98
N ALA A 213 8.34 -30.35 1.47
CA ALA A 213 7.08 -30.55 0.75
C ALA A 213 6.16 -29.33 0.75
N SER A 214 6.60 -28.17 1.25
CA SER A 214 5.76 -26.97 1.30
C SER A 214 5.50 -26.38 -0.08
N ILE A 215 4.26 -25.95 -0.28
CA ILE A 215 3.86 -25.16 -1.46
C ILE A 215 4.26 -23.67 -1.36
N TYR A 216 4.99 -23.28 -0.30
CA TYR A 216 5.45 -21.91 -0.05
C TYR A 216 6.05 -21.22 -1.28
N ARG A 217 7.01 -21.86 -1.96
CA ARG A 217 7.70 -21.23 -3.11
C ARG A 217 6.76 -21.01 -4.30
N ARG A 218 5.81 -21.92 -4.50
CA ARG A 218 4.81 -21.82 -5.58
C ARG A 218 3.86 -20.65 -5.32
N ASP A 219 3.42 -20.52 -4.08
CA ASP A 219 2.37 -19.56 -3.72
C ASP A 219 2.91 -18.16 -3.38
N LEU A 220 4.21 -18.06 -3.10
CA LEU A 220 4.88 -16.77 -2.84
C LEU A 220 4.70 -15.77 -3.99
N ALA A 221 4.65 -16.26 -5.25
CA ALA A 221 4.43 -15.42 -6.43
C ALA A 221 3.04 -14.75 -6.45
N PHE A 222 2.07 -15.32 -5.75
CA PHE A 222 0.70 -14.83 -5.68
C PHE A 222 0.44 -13.92 -4.48
N LYS A 223 1.40 -13.79 -3.56
CA LYS A 223 1.23 -13.09 -2.29
C LYS A 223 0.66 -11.67 -2.45
N GLU A 224 1.27 -10.87 -3.31
CA GLU A 224 0.86 -9.46 -3.47
C GLU A 224 -0.57 -9.36 -4.03
N ARG A 225 -0.91 -10.21 -5.00
CA ARG A 225 -2.26 -10.25 -5.57
C ARG A 225 -3.30 -10.73 -4.56
N PHE A 226 -2.94 -11.73 -3.76
CA PHE A 226 -3.79 -12.21 -2.68
C PHE A 226 -4.07 -11.13 -1.64
N GLU A 227 -3.05 -10.36 -1.22
CA GLU A 227 -3.22 -9.23 -0.31
C GLU A 227 -4.09 -8.11 -0.91
N GLN A 228 -3.91 -7.80 -2.20
CA GLN A 228 -4.74 -6.82 -2.91
C GLN A 228 -6.21 -7.25 -2.92
N GLU A 229 -6.49 -8.51 -3.26
CA GLU A 229 -7.86 -9.04 -3.34
C GLU A 229 -8.54 -9.06 -1.96
N ILE A 230 -7.82 -9.41 -0.89
CA ILE A 230 -8.35 -9.32 0.48
C ILE A 230 -8.83 -7.89 0.78
N ASN A 231 -8.05 -6.88 0.39
CA ASN A 231 -8.41 -5.48 0.65
C ASN A 231 -9.64 -5.07 -0.17
N VAL A 232 -9.69 -5.44 -1.45
CA VAL A 232 -10.86 -5.18 -2.32
C VAL A 232 -12.13 -5.78 -1.73
N LEU A 233 -12.11 -7.05 -1.35
CA LEU A 233 -13.27 -7.74 -0.80
C LEU A 233 -13.67 -7.18 0.58
N ARG A 234 -12.71 -6.80 1.41
CA ARG A 234 -12.97 -6.21 2.73
C ARG A 234 -13.58 -4.81 2.64
N GLU A 235 -13.02 -3.96 1.80
CA GLU A 235 -13.52 -2.58 1.59
C GLU A 235 -14.85 -2.58 0.81
N GLY A 236 -15.03 -3.56 -0.08
CA GLY A 236 -16.21 -3.70 -0.93
C GLY A 236 -17.35 -4.53 -0.35
N TRP A 237 -17.18 -5.17 0.82
CA TRP A 237 -18.12 -6.17 1.34
C TRP A 237 -19.58 -5.67 1.37
N SER A 238 -19.82 -4.47 1.91
CA SER A 238 -21.17 -3.90 1.98
C SER A 238 -21.82 -3.69 0.61
N ARG A 239 -21.03 -3.49 -0.45
CA ARG A 239 -21.54 -3.32 -1.82
C ARG A 239 -21.75 -4.66 -2.53
N ILE A 240 -20.95 -5.66 -2.16
CA ILE A 240 -20.88 -6.93 -2.88
C ILE A 240 -21.82 -7.97 -2.26
N ARG A 241 -22.10 -7.91 -0.94
CA ARG A 241 -22.92 -8.91 -0.23
C ARG A 241 -24.31 -9.09 -0.83
N ASP A 242 -24.91 -8.00 -1.33
CA ASP A 242 -26.29 -8.03 -1.84
C ASP A 242 -26.35 -8.38 -3.35
N THR A 243 -25.22 -8.81 -3.93
CA THR A 243 -25.14 -9.22 -5.35
C THR A 243 -25.75 -10.60 -5.55
N ILE A 244 -26.48 -10.79 -6.66
CA ILE A 244 -27.03 -12.08 -7.04
C ILE A 244 -25.90 -12.95 -7.62
N GLY A 245 -25.52 -14.00 -6.89
CA GLY A 245 -24.61 -15.05 -7.35
C GLY A 245 -23.20 -15.02 -6.72
N PRO A 246 -22.38 -16.06 -6.96
CA PRO A 246 -21.07 -16.21 -6.33
C PRO A 246 -19.97 -15.31 -6.91
N VAL A 247 -20.29 -14.57 -7.98
CA VAL A 247 -19.34 -13.77 -8.77
C VAL A 247 -19.87 -12.37 -8.97
N VAL A 248 -18.98 -11.39 -8.81
CA VAL A 248 -19.28 -9.98 -9.09
C VAL A 248 -18.30 -9.41 -10.11
N LYS A 249 -18.77 -8.47 -10.92
CA LYS A 249 -17.95 -7.65 -11.80
C LYS A 249 -17.65 -6.33 -11.10
N LEU A 250 -16.39 -6.02 -10.83
CA LEU A 250 -15.98 -4.72 -10.29
C LEU A 250 -15.27 -3.90 -11.35
N ARG A 251 -15.46 -2.57 -11.31
CA ARG A 251 -14.90 -1.68 -12.33
C ARG A 251 -13.39 -1.57 -12.16
N ASP A 252 -12.65 -1.86 -13.22
CA ASP A 252 -11.20 -1.68 -13.32
C ASP A 252 -10.85 -0.98 -14.63
N ALA A 253 -10.46 0.30 -14.52
CA ALA A 253 -10.11 1.14 -15.66
C ALA A 253 -8.85 0.67 -16.41
N SER A 254 -8.06 -0.25 -15.83
CA SER A 254 -6.86 -0.81 -16.47
C SER A 254 -7.15 -1.94 -17.46
N LYS A 255 -8.39 -2.46 -17.50
CA LYS A 255 -8.78 -3.58 -18.37
C LYS A 255 -9.55 -3.09 -19.59
N SER A 256 -9.43 -3.81 -20.71
CA SER A 256 -10.15 -3.50 -21.96
C SER A 256 -11.68 -3.50 -21.81
N THR A 257 -12.21 -4.39 -20.97
CA THR A 257 -13.65 -4.48 -20.65
C THR A 257 -14.09 -3.42 -19.64
N GLY A 258 -13.16 -2.72 -18.97
CA GLY A 258 -13.47 -1.82 -17.86
C GLY A 258 -13.90 -2.51 -16.56
N TYR A 259 -13.89 -3.85 -16.51
CA TYR A 259 -14.32 -4.65 -15.36
C TYR A 259 -13.37 -5.85 -15.11
N GLU A 260 -13.28 -6.28 -13.85
CA GLU A 260 -12.60 -7.49 -13.39
C GLU A 260 -13.56 -8.38 -12.59
N VAL A 261 -13.30 -9.69 -12.61
CA VAL A 261 -14.09 -10.71 -11.92
C VAL A 261 -13.58 -10.90 -10.49
N HIS A 262 -14.50 -10.89 -9.53
CA HIS A 262 -14.22 -11.17 -8.12
C HIS A 262 -15.20 -12.21 -7.58
N LEU A 263 -14.80 -12.92 -6.52
CA LEU A 263 -15.65 -13.89 -5.82
C LEU A 263 -16.27 -13.26 -4.59
N VAL A 264 -17.56 -13.49 -4.38
CA VAL A 264 -18.31 -12.96 -3.23
C VAL A 264 -18.03 -13.81 -1.99
N PRO A 265 -17.45 -13.26 -0.90
CA PRO A 265 -17.28 -14.02 0.34
C PRO A 265 -18.64 -14.52 0.87
N VAL A 266 -18.63 -15.62 1.61
CA VAL A 266 -19.87 -16.18 2.20
C VAL A 266 -20.34 -15.31 3.37
N THR A 267 -19.40 -14.84 4.18
CA THR A 267 -19.64 -14.00 5.35
C THR A 267 -18.60 -12.87 5.42
N PRO A 268 -18.81 -11.81 6.25
CA PRO A 268 -17.77 -10.82 6.52
C PRO A 268 -16.60 -11.37 7.33
N ASP A 269 -16.62 -12.64 7.74
CA ASP A 269 -15.57 -13.23 8.53
C ASP A 269 -14.21 -13.11 7.81
N PRO A 270 -13.14 -12.70 8.51
CA PRO A 270 -11.82 -12.56 7.91
C PRO A 270 -11.32 -13.83 7.21
N GLN A 271 -11.68 -15.02 7.68
CA GLN A 271 -11.30 -16.29 7.07
C GLN A 271 -12.00 -16.49 5.73
N ASP A 272 -13.30 -16.19 5.63
CA ASP A 272 -14.09 -16.34 4.40
C ASP A 272 -13.66 -15.35 3.33
N ILE A 273 -13.39 -14.09 3.70
CA ILE A 273 -12.82 -13.09 2.79
C ILE A 273 -11.50 -13.59 2.20
N ARG A 274 -10.62 -14.14 3.06
CA ARG A 274 -9.35 -14.70 2.61
C ARG A 274 -9.56 -15.94 1.74
N ARG A 275 -10.57 -16.77 2.04
CA ARG A 275 -10.84 -17.99 1.26
C ARG A 275 -11.31 -17.65 -0.14
N ALA A 276 -12.21 -16.67 -0.27
CA ALA A 276 -12.66 -16.12 -1.56
C ALA A 276 -11.50 -15.52 -2.35
N ALA A 277 -10.66 -14.69 -1.72
CA ALA A 277 -9.49 -14.09 -2.35
C ALA A 277 -8.50 -15.16 -2.86
N TYR A 278 -8.23 -16.18 -2.03
CA TYR A 278 -7.33 -17.28 -2.42
C TYR A 278 -7.91 -18.05 -3.62
N ALA A 279 -9.19 -18.39 -3.57
CA ALA A 279 -9.87 -19.12 -4.63
C ALA A 279 -9.81 -18.39 -5.98
N LEU A 280 -9.98 -17.06 -5.97
CA LEU A 280 -9.87 -16.23 -7.17
C LEU A 280 -8.46 -16.29 -7.77
N VAL A 281 -7.45 -16.04 -6.94
CA VAL A 281 -6.05 -15.94 -7.38
C VAL A 281 -5.52 -17.29 -7.87
N HIS A 282 -5.83 -18.38 -7.15
CA HIS A 282 -5.38 -19.72 -7.53
C HIS A 282 -6.24 -20.39 -8.60
N GLY A 283 -7.51 -20.00 -8.74
CA GLY A 283 -8.40 -20.45 -9.80
C GLY A 283 -7.99 -19.93 -11.19
N LYS A 284 -7.04 -18.99 -11.28
CA LYS A 284 -6.63 -18.32 -12.53
C LYS A 284 -7.84 -17.75 -13.27
N LEU A 285 -8.74 -17.11 -12.52
CA LEU A 285 -9.98 -16.49 -12.99
C LEU A 285 -9.77 -15.06 -13.51
N GLN A 286 -8.56 -14.73 -13.93
CA GLN A 286 -8.20 -13.45 -14.53
C GLN A 286 -7.62 -13.66 -15.94
N GLY A 287 -7.71 -12.63 -16.79
CA GLY A 287 -7.18 -12.62 -18.14
C GLY A 287 -8.26 -12.87 -19.20
N THR A 288 -7.89 -13.47 -20.33
CA THR A 288 -8.79 -13.64 -21.48
C THR A 288 -10.08 -14.37 -21.11
N GLY A 289 -10.02 -15.40 -20.27
CA GLY A 289 -11.22 -16.13 -19.83
C GLY A 289 -12.21 -15.25 -19.07
N SER A 290 -11.73 -14.37 -18.18
CA SER A 290 -12.61 -13.48 -17.43
C SER A 290 -13.20 -12.38 -18.32
N GLN A 291 -12.42 -11.86 -19.26
CA GLN A 291 -12.90 -10.89 -20.26
C GLN A 291 -14.01 -11.51 -21.13
N CYS A 292 -13.78 -12.71 -21.67
CA CYS A 292 -14.79 -13.44 -22.43
C CYS A 292 -16.07 -13.68 -21.61
N TRP A 293 -15.91 -14.07 -20.34
CA TRP A 293 -17.05 -14.32 -19.45
C TRP A 293 -17.85 -13.03 -19.16
N ILE A 294 -17.17 -11.91 -18.90
CA ILE A 294 -17.80 -10.60 -18.68
C ILE A 294 -18.66 -10.20 -19.89
N LEU A 295 -18.10 -10.26 -21.09
CA LEU A 295 -18.79 -9.90 -22.33
C LEU A 295 -19.95 -10.85 -22.65
N LYS A 296 -19.80 -12.16 -22.38
CA LYS A 296 -20.89 -13.15 -22.50
C LYS A 296 -22.05 -12.80 -21.56
N GLN A 297 -21.77 -12.39 -20.33
CA GLN A 297 -22.76 -11.94 -19.36
C GLN A 297 -23.43 -10.61 -19.76
N GLU A 298 -22.85 -9.85 -20.69
CA GLU A 298 -23.46 -8.65 -21.29
C GLU A 298 -24.30 -8.97 -22.55
N GLY A 299 -24.51 -10.26 -22.84
CA GLY A 299 -25.31 -10.73 -23.98
C GLY A 299 -24.57 -10.74 -25.31
N ARG A 300 -23.23 -10.56 -25.32
CA ARG A 300 -22.44 -10.67 -26.55
C ARG A 300 -22.33 -12.13 -27.01
N SER A 301 -22.46 -12.35 -28.31
CA SER A 301 -22.18 -13.65 -28.94
C SER A 301 -20.68 -13.93 -29.00
N SER A 302 -20.28 -15.20 -29.12
CA SER A 302 -18.86 -15.58 -29.22
C SER A 302 -18.13 -14.89 -30.37
N ARG A 303 -18.83 -14.66 -31.49
CA ARG A 303 -18.31 -13.92 -32.65
C ARG A 303 -18.02 -12.45 -32.33
N GLN A 304 -18.95 -11.77 -31.66
CA GLN A 304 -18.74 -10.38 -31.24
C GLN A 304 -17.61 -10.25 -30.23
N ILE A 305 -17.50 -11.21 -29.28
CA ILE A 305 -16.41 -11.26 -28.31
C ILE A 305 -15.05 -11.44 -29.03
N ALA A 306 -15.00 -12.31 -30.03
CA ALA A 306 -13.82 -12.56 -30.85
C ALA A 306 -13.35 -11.30 -31.58
N GLU A 307 -14.28 -10.56 -32.18
CA GLU A 307 -14.03 -9.29 -32.86
C GLU A 307 -13.54 -8.21 -31.88
N GLU A 308 -14.20 -8.06 -30.73
CA GLU A 308 -13.86 -7.05 -29.71
C GLU A 308 -12.50 -7.30 -29.05
N LEU A 309 -12.22 -8.55 -28.68
CA LEU A 309 -10.95 -8.94 -28.05
C LEU A 309 -9.84 -9.23 -29.07
N LYS A 310 -10.13 -9.17 -30.37
CA LYS A 310 -9.20 -9.49 -31.47
C LYS A 310 -8.54 -10.86 -31.32
N ILE A 311 -9.35 -11.88 -31.00
CA ILE A 311 -8.92 -13.27 -30.87
C ILE A 311 -9.81 -14.21 -31.69
N PRO A 312 -9.33 -15.41 -32.08
CA PRO A 312 -10.15 -16.36 -32.82
C PRO A 312 -11.39 -16.81 -32.02
N ASP A 313 -12.52 -17.01 -32.69
CA ASP A 313 -13.77 -17.49 -32.08
C ASP A 313 -13.60 -18.84 -31.36
N ARG A 314 -12.78 -19.75 -31.92
CA ARG A 314 -12.41 -21.01 -31.25
C ARG A 314 -11.76 -20.76 -29.88
N THR A 315 -10.92 -19.74 -29.79
CA THR A 315 -10.24 -19.35 -28.54
C THR A 315 -11.24 -18.81 -27.53
N VAL A 316 -12.24 -18.03 -27.97
CA VAL A 316 -13.34 -17.56 -27.10
C VAL A 316 -14.10 -18.74 -26.50
N ARG A 317 -14.55 -19.70 -27.34
CA ARG A 317 -15.29 -20.88 -26.88
C ARG A 317 -14.49 -21.73 -25.90
N SER A 318 -13.22 -21.99 -26.20
CA SER A 318 -12.32 -22.72 -25.30
C SER A 318 -12.07 -21.97 -23.99
N ALA A 319 -11.87 -20.65 -24.05
CA ALA A 319 -11.65 -19.83 -22.86
C ALA A 319 -12.86 -19.83 -21.94
N LEU A 320 -14.08 -19.71 -22.49
CA LEU A 320 -15.33 -19.77 -21.72
C LEU A 320 -15.52 -21.12 -21.03
N ALA A 321 -15.36 -22.23 -21.77
CA ALA A 321 -15.50 -23.57 -21.21
C ALA A 321 -14.50 -23.83 -20.07
N MET A 322 -13.23 -23.46 -20.26
CA MET A 322 -12.22 -23.57 -19.20
C MET A 322 -12.52 -22.65 -18.01
N PHE A 323 -13.07 -21.47 -18.27
CA PHE A 323 -13.40 -20.51 -17.23
C PHE A 323 -14.54 -21.03 -16.34
N GLU A 324 -15.57 -21.63 -16.92
CA GLU A 324 -16.68 -22.24 -16.17
C GLU A 324 -16.19 -23.36 -15.24
N VAL A 325 -15.28 -24.24 -15.72
CA VAL A 325 -14.67 -25.29 -14.88
C VAL A 325 -13.86 -24.70 -13.73
N LYS A 326 -13.01 -23.70 -14.01
CA LYS A 326 -12.21 -23.01 -13.00
C LYS A 326 -13.09 -22.28 -11.99
N LEU A 327 -14.20 -21.71 -12.45
CA LEU A 327 -15.12 -20.99 -11.60
C LEU A 327 -15.80 -21.94 -10.61
N ALA A 328 -16.26 -23.09 -11.08
CA ALA A 328 -16.79 -24.14 -10.22
C ALA A 328 -15.76 -24.62 -9.19
N GLN A 329 -14.48 -24.78 -9.60
CA GLN A 329 -13.41 -25.13 -8.68
C GLN A 329 -13.18 -24.05 -7.61
N ALA A 330 -13.14 -22.79 -8.01
CA ALA A 330 -12.95 -21.67 -7.10
C ALA A 330 -14.13 -21.51 -6.14
N ASP A 331 -15.35 -21.76 -6.61
CA ASP A 331 -16.56 -21.71 -5.80
C ASP A 331 -16.55 -22.78 -4.70
N ARG A 332 -16.05 -23.99 -5.00
CA ARG A 332 -15.84 -25.04 -3.97
C ARG A 332 -14.83 -24.61 -2.91
N ILE A 333 -13.69 -24.06 -3.33
CA ILE A 333 -12.69 -23.54 -2.39
C ILE A 333 -13.32 -22.45 -1.53
N ARG A 334 -14.07 -21.52 -2.13
CA ARG A 334 -14.76 -20.42 -1.44
C ARG A 334 -15.75 -20.92 -0.38
N LEU A 335 -16.55 -21.94 -0.72
CA LEU A 335 -17.50 -22.58 0.18
C LEU A 335 -16.84 -23.48 1.24
N GLY A 336 -15.53 -23.73 1.12
CA GLY A 336 -14.81 -24.61 2.05
C GLY A 336 -15.10 -26.10 1.85
N THR A 337 -15.69 -26.51 0.73
CA THR A 337 -15.94 -27.91 0.40
C THR A 337 -14.66 -28.55 -0.14
N ASN A 338 -13.89 -29.24 0.71
CA ASN A 338 -12.70 -29.95 0.25
C ASN A 338 -13.06 -31.27 -0.46
N PHE A 339 -12.23 -31.66 -1.43
CA PHE A 339 -12.28 -32.97 -2.10
C PHE A 339 -12.11 -34.16 -1.13
N ARG A 340 -11.52 -33.92 0.07
CA ARG A 340 -11.31 -34.95 1.09
C ARG A 340 -12.54 -35.23 1.97
N ASP A 341 -13.51 -34.32 1.98
CA ASP A 341 -14.68 -34.44 2.87
C ASP A 341 -15.86 -35.18 2.19
N LEU A 342 -15.75 -35.52 0.90
CA LEU A 342 -16.76 -36.28 0.14
C LEU A 342 -16.68 -37.81 0.31
N HIS A 343 -15.66 -38.33 1.01
CA HIS A 343 -15.54 -39.76 1.32
C HIS A 343 -15.98 -40.12 2.75
N ARG A 344 -16.67 -39.21 3.44
CA ARG A 344 -17.32 -39.46 4.74
C ARG A 344 -18.76 -38.96 4.76
N LEU A 345 -19.52 -39.34 3.74
CA LEU A 345 -20.98 -39.46 3.82
C LEU A 345 -21.36 -40.89 3.46
#